data_AF-A0A818ESD7-F1
#
_entry.id   AF-A0A818ESD7-F1
#
_cell.length_a   1.000
_cell.length_b   1.000
_cell.length_c   1.000
_cell.angle_alpha   90.00
_cell.angle_beta   90.00
_cell.angle_gamma   90.00
#
_symmetry.space_group_name_H-M   'P 1'
#
loop_
_entity.id
_entity.type
_entity.pdbx_description
1 polymer ?
#
loop_
_entity_poly.entity_id
_entity_poly.type
_entity_poly.pdbx_seq_one_letter_code
_entity_poly.pdbx_strand_id
1 'polypeptide(L)'
;MYANLSVLSYYWYCTVLSVSPSSGNTPIRTRVSCNPQGDFIFQTVHNDIQKTGGSSFLTEFEFDPTSDSGAQQNYFVMNKCDQYFQSWTVWGASFIDSSGNILYNILSQFNRPYAYAIAGTPHLMFYDRNHTRCFTLKYIIDLTINCPSQIYLPEIIYPRPNGYNITLTCGLESSVNLDDSNLIDIYTTNLTPNGYMRIVNIRPC
;
A
#
# COMPACT_ATOMS: atom_id res chain seq x y z
N MET A 1 -7.75 -28.91 9.32
CA MET A 1 -8.74 -27.94 8.83
C MET A 1 -8.09 -27.25 7.63
N TYR A 2 -8.67 -27.31 6.44
CA TYR A 2 -8.08 -26.67 5.26
C TYR A 2 -8.35 -25.16 5.31
N ALA A 3 -7.35 -24.34 5.00
CA ALA A 3 -7.53 -22.90 4.85
C ALA A 3 -8.40 -22.59 3.62
N ASN A 4 -9.28 -21.59 3.69
CA ASN A 4 -9.99 -21.09 2.52
C ASN A 4 -8.99 -20.33 1.64
N LEU A 5 -8.69 -20.86 0.45
CA LEU A 5 -7.74 -20.29 -0.51
C LEU A 5 -8.41 -19.42 -1.58
N SER A 6 -9.70 -19.12 -1.43
CA SER A 6 -10.43 -18.27 -2.37
C SER A 6 -10.07 -16.80 -2.16
N VAL A 7 -10.06 -16.04 -3.25
CA VAL A 7 -9.81 -14.59 -3.24
C VAL A 7 -10.99 -13.88 -3.89
N LEU A 8 -11.63 -12.96 -3.17
CA LEU A 8 -12.64 -12.07 -3.71
C LEU A 8 -11.97 -10.99 -4.57
N SER A 9 -12.14 -11.07 -5.89
CA SER A 9 -11.73 -10.04 -6.83
C SER A 9 -12.87 -9.05 -7.08
N TYR A 10 -12.58 -7.76 -7.05
CA TYR A 10 -13.57 -6.72 -7.34
C TYR A 10 -12.91 -5.47 -7.93
N TYR A 11 -13.75 -4.58 -8.44
CA TYR A 11 -13.35 -3.31 -9.05
C TYR A 11 -13.92 -2.15 -8.24
N TRP A 12 -13.23 -1.01 -8.26
CA TRP A 12 -13.74 0.21 -7.66
C TRP A 12 -13.55 1.41 -8.58
N TYR A 13 -14.67 1.97 -8.99
CA TYR A 13 -14.77 3.23 -9.72
C TYR A 13 -15.76 4.14 -9.02
N CYS A 14 -15.42 5.42 -8.86
CA CYS A 14 -16.40 6.37 -8.36
C CYS A 14 -17.45 6.63 -9.45
N THR A 15 -18.69 6.22 -9.17
CA THR A 15 -19.82 6.37 -10.09
C THR A 15 -20.00 7.81 -10.58
N VAL A 16 -19.81 8.81 -9.72
CA VAL A 16 -19.96 10.23 -10.10
C VAL A 16 -18.85 10.72 -11.05
N LEU A 17 -17.67 10.11 -11.01
CA LEU A 17 -16.57 10.40 -11.93
C LEU A 17 -16.67 9.58 -13.23
N SER A 18 -17.30 8.41 -13.20
CA SER A 18 -17.52 7.57 -14.39
C SER A 18 -18.56 8.14 -15.38
N VAL A 19 -19.35 9.14 -14.98
CA VAL A 19 -20.35 9.82 -15.83
C VAL A 19 -19.90 11.21 -16.33
N SER A 20 -18.72 11.70 -15.93
CA SER A 20 -18.18 12.97 -16.44
C SER A 20 -17.20 12.72 -17.59
N PRO A 21 -17.28 13.48 -18.70
CA PRO A 21 -16.30 13.37 -19.77
C PRO A 21 -14.91 13.65 -19.22
N SER A 22 -13.94 12.88 -19.69
CA SER A 22 -12.52 12.85 -19.37
C SER A 22 -11.74 14.14 -19.69
N SER A 23 -12.37 15.31 -19.65
CA SER A 23 -11.75 16.59 -19.93
C SER A 23 -12.45 17.72 -19.18
N GLY A 24 -12.11 17.91 -17.91
CA GLY A 24 -12.57 19.05 -17.13
C GLY A 24 -12.15 18.96 -15.67
N ASN A 25 -11.81 20.11 -15.07
CA ASN A 25 -11.56 20.23 -13.63
C ASN A 25 -12.80 19.77 -12.87
N THR A 26 -12.79 18.54 -12.36
CA THR A 26 -13.91 17.98 -11.62
C THR A 26 -14.14 18.80 -10.34
N PRO A 27 -15.32 19.44 -10.15
CA PRO A 27 -15.56 20.31 -9.00
C PRO A 27 -15.39 19.56 -7.67
N ILE A 28 -14.93 20.27 -6.63
CA ILE A 28 -14.75 19.76 -5.25
C ILE A 28 -15.97 18.99 -4.73
N ARG A 29 -17.18 19.38 -5.12
CA ARG A 29 -18.44 18.72 -4.71
C ARG A 29 -18.52 17.24 -5.13
N THR A 30 -17.82 16.85 -6.17
CA THR A 30 -17.75 15.47 -6.68
C THR A 30 -16.89 14.57 -5.78
N ARG A 31 -15.91 15.15 -5.07
CA ARG A 31 -15.07 14.43 -4.08
C ARG A 31 -15.86 14.04 -2.83
N VAL A 32 -16.91 14.79 -2.50
CA VAL A 32 -17.74 14.61 -1.30
C VAL A 32 -18.56 13.31 -1.36
N SER A 33 -18.86 12.78 -2.55
CA SER A 33 -19.61 11.53 -2.71
C SER A 33 -18.72 10.31 -2.97
N CYS A 34 -17.54 10.47 -3.58
CA CYS A 34 -16.65 9.34 -3.90
C CYS A 34 -16.07 8.68 -2.65
N ASN A 35 -15.56 9.46 -1.68
CA ASN A 35 -14.93 8.89 -0.50
C ASN A 35 -15.93 8.11 0.37
N PRO A 36 -17.15 8.59 0.67
CA PRO A 36 -18.13 7.81 1.41
C PRO A 36 -18.58 6.53 0.69
N GLN A 37 -18.72 6.56 -0.64
CA GLN A 37 -19.02 5.34 -1.42
C GLN A 37 -17.86 4.34 -1.36
N GLY A 38 -16.63 4.82 -1.50
CA GLY A 38 -15.44 3.99 -1.36
C GLY A 38 -15.33 3.40 0.05
N ASP A 39 -15.52 4.21 1.10
CA ASP A 39 -15.56 3.74 2.48
C ASP A 39 -16.54 2.58 2.65
N PHE A 40 -17.75 2.72 2.13
CA PHE A 40 -18.79 1.70 2.18
C PHE A 40 -18.39 0.42 1.45
N ILE A 41 -17.81 0.53 0.24
CA ILE A 41 -17.43 -0.63 -0.57
C ILE A 41 -16.28 -1.40 0.07
N PHE A 42 -15.21 -0.72 0.47
CA PHE A 42 -14.08 -1.37 1.13
C PHE A 42 -14.49 -2.02 2.46
N GLN A 43 -15.36 -1.36 3.24
CA GLN A 43 -15.92 -1.95 4.45
C GLN A 43 -16.78 -3.19 4.15
N THR A 44 -17.58 -3.15 3.09
CA THR A 44 -18.43 -4.28 2.68
C THR A 44 -17.57 -5.48 2.27
N VAL A 45 -16.57 -5.27 1.43
CA VAL A 45 -15.61 -6.31 1.02
C VAL A 45 -14.93 -6.92 2.24
N HIS A 46 -14.43 -6.08 3.16
CA HIS A 46 -13.81 -6.57 4.40
C HIS A 46 -14.78 -7.42 5.22
N ASN A 47 -16.02 -6.96 5.42
CA ASN A 47 -17.04 -7.68 6.17
C ASN A 47 -17.41 -9.02 5.51
N ASP A 48 -17.42 -9.09 4.19
CA ASP A 48 -17.69 -10.33 3.47
C ASP A 48 -16.55 -11.33 3.65
N ILE A 49 -15.29 -10.88 3.56
CA ILE A 49 -14.12 -11.73 3.87
C ILE A 49 -14.16 -12.25 5.31
N GLN A 50 -14.56 -11.43 6.30
CA GLN A 50 -14.71 -11.90 7.68
C GLN A 50 -15.78 -13.00 7.83
N LYS A 51 -16.80 -13.02 6.98
CA LYS A 51 -17.87 -14.03 7.00
C LYS A 51 -17.51 -15.29 6.21
N THR A 52 -16.90 -15.13 5.05
CA THR A 52 -16.63 -16.24 4.11
C THR A 52 -15.26 -16.89 4.32
N GLY A 53 -14.35 -16.20 5.02
CA GLY A 53 -12.93 -16.50 4.98
C GLY A 53 -12.30 -16.22 3.61
N GLY A 54 -11.01 -16.53 3.48
CA GLY A 54 -10.23 -16.22 2.29
C GLY A 54 -9.56 -14.85 2.35
N SER A 55 -9.28 -14.28 1.18
CA SER A 55 -8.68 -12.95 1.05
C SER A 55 -9.40 -12.13 -0.03
N SER A 56 -8.97 -10.88 -0.25
CA SER A 56 -9.51 -10.00 -1.28
C SER A 56 -8.40 -9.36 -2.10
N PHE A 57 -8.74 -8.98 -3.34
CA PHE A 57 -7.82 -8.32 -4.26
C PHE A 57 -8.61 -7.31 -5.10
N LEU A 58 -8.22 -6.03 -5.05
CA LEU A 58 -8.82 -5.00 -5.90
C LEU A 58 -8.20 -5.09 -7.30
N THR A 59 -8.91 -5.71 -8.22
CA THR A 59 -8.38 -6.02 -9.55
C THR A 59 -8.38 -4.82 -10.49
N GLU A 60 -9.18 -3.79 -10.25
CA GLU A 60 -9.17 -2.57 -11.07
C GLU A 60 -9.60 -1.35 -10.27
N PHE A 61 -8.83 -0.28 -10.43
CA PHE A 61 -9.21 1.10 -10.19
C PHE A 61 -8.33 1.99 -11.05
N GLU A 62 -8.85 3.14 -11.46
CA GLU A 62 -8.03 4.23 -11.99
C GLU A 62 -8.84 5.52 -11.91
N PHE A 63 -8.18 6.59 -11.51
CA PHE A 63 -8.67 7.95 -11.70
C PHE A 63 -7.62 8.74 -12.45
N ASP A 64 -8.07 9.71 -13.26
CA ASP A 64 -7.20 10.54 -14.11
C ASP A 64 -5.95 11.01 -13.36
N PRO A 65 -4.78 10.42 -13.63
CA PRO A 65 -3.57 10.73 -12.90
C PRO A 65 -3.00 12.10 -13.31
N THR A 66 -3.54 12.74 -14.36
CA THR A 66 -3.08 14.05 -14.82
C THR A 66 -3.74 15.21 -14.06
N SER A 67 -4.83 14.96 -13.34
CA SER A 67 -5.49 15.96 -12.48
C SER A 67 -5.22 15.72 -11.00
N ASP A 68 -5.16 16.81 -10.23
CA ASP A 68 -5.02 16.75 -8.77
C ASP A 68 -6.15 15.94 -8.12
N SER A 69 -7.37 16.02 -8.67
CA SER A 69 -8.51 15.24 -8.19
C SER A 69 -8.32 13.75 -8.39
N GLY A 70 -7.89 13.31 -9.58
CA GLY A 70 -7.72 11.88 -9.83
C GLY A 70 -6.53 11.34 -9.05
N ALA A 71 -5.42 12.07 -8.98
CA ALA A 71 -4.29 11.71 -8.14
C ALA A 71 -4.69 11.52 -6.66
N GLN A 72 -5.50 12.42 -6.11
CA GLN A 72 -6.01 12.28 -4.74
C GLN A 72 -6.94 11.08 -4.55
N GLN A 73 -7.75 10.74 -5.56
CA GLN A 73 -8.60 9.55 -5.52
C GLN A 73 -7.77 8.26 -5.62
N ASN A 74 -6.72 8.23 -6.44
CA ASN A 74 -5.76 7.12 -6.46
C ASN A 74 -5.15 6.90 -5.07
N TYR A 75 -4.73 7.97 -4.37
CA TYR A 75 -4.23 7.86 -2.99
C TYR A 75 -5.29 7.38 -2.01
N PHE A 76 -6.52 7.85 -2.11
CA PHE A 76 -7.61 7.37 -1.27
C PHE A 76 -7.76 5.85 -1.40
N VAL A 77 -7.82 5.33 -2.63
CA VAL A 77 -7.95 3.89 -2.89
C VAL A 77 -6.78 3.10 -2.33
N MET A 78 -5.55 3.53 -2.62
CA MET A 78 -4.33 2.89 -2.12
C MET A 78 -4.25 2.91 -0.58
N ASN A 79 -4.69 3.99 0.07
CA ASN A 79 -4.76 4.07 1.52
C ASN A 79 -5.84 3.15 2.11
N LYS A 80 -6.95 2.93 1.40
CA LYS A 80 -7.97 1.97 1.80
C LYS A 80 -7.47 0.54 1.67
N CYS A 81 -6.74 0.24 0.60
CA CYS A 81 -6.09 -1.06 0.45
C CYS A 81 -5.12 -1.33 1.61
N ASP A 82 -4.28 -0.35 1.97
CA ASP A 82 -3.39 -0.46 3.14
C ASP A 82 -4.16 -0.67 4.45
N GLN A 83 -5.25 0.10 4.67
CA GLN A 83 -6.08 0.00 5.86
C GLN A 83 -6.63 -1.41 6.07
N TYR A 84 -6.98 -2.11 4.99
CA TYR A 84 -7.55 -3.45 5.02
C TYR A 84 -6.56 -4.55 4.66
N PHE A 85 -5.25 -4.23 4.54
CA PHE A 85 -4.21 -5.16 4.11
C PHE A 85 -4.54 -5.93 2.83
N GLN A 86 -5.12 -5.22 1.87
CA GLN A 86 -5.56 -5.78 0.60
C GLN A 86 -4.60 -5.37 -0.52
N SER A 87 -4.30 -6.32 -1.40
CA SER A 87 -3.55 -6.03 -2.63
C SER A 87 -4.45 -5.39 -3.69
N TRP A 88 -3.82 -4.76 -4.68
CA TRP A 88 -4.51 -4.08 -5.76
C TRP A 88 -3.69 -4.11 -7.05
N THR A 89 -4.37 -3.88 -8.17
CA THR A 89 -3.72 -3.50 -9.43
C THR A 89 -4.47 -2.33 -10.06
N VAL A 90 -3.72 -1.44 -10.69
CA VAL A 90 -4.27 -0.26 -11.37
C VAL A 90 -4.72 -0.64 -12.78
N TRP A 91 -5.83 -0.07 -13.23
CA TRP A 91 -6.27 -0.20 -14.62
C TRP A 91 -5.56 0.83 -15.49
N GLY A 92 -5.09 0.44 -16.68
CA GLY A 92 -4.80 1.37 -17.78
C GLY A 92 -3.66 2.39 -17.62
N ALA A 93 -3.03 2.52 -16.45
CA ALA A 93 -2.04 3.57 -16.21
C ALA A 93 -0.81 3.44 -17.13
N SER A 94 -0.62 4.42 -18.02
CA SER A 94 0.60 4.53 -18.82
C SER A 94 1.68 5.27 -18.04
N PHE A 95 2.74 4.56 -17.65
CA PHE A 95 3.89 5.15 -16.96
C PHE A 95 4.96 5.68 -17.92
N ILE A 96 4.77 5.46 -19.22
CA ILE A 96 5.71 5.79 -20.27
C ILE A 96 4.94 6.53 -21.38
N ASP A 97 5.52 7.57 -21.95
CA ASP A 97 4.95 8.29 -23.09
C ASP A 97 5.19 7.56 -24.42
N SER A 98 4.62 8.07 -25.52
CA SER A 98 4.81 7.49 -26.86
C SER A 98 6.26 7.52 -27.36
N SER A 99 7.12 8.31 -26.74
CA SER A 99 8.54 8.45 -27.07
C SER A 99 9.43 7.56 -26.18
N GLY A 100 8.86 6.81 -25.24
CA GLY A 100 9.60 5.94 -24.32
C GLY A 100 10.07 6.64 -23.03
N ASN A 101 9.68 7.88 -22.77
CA ASN A 101 10.08 8.60 -21.56
C ASN A 101 9.17 8.26 -20.38
N ILE A 102 9.76 8.15 -19.19
CA ILE A 102 9.02 7.93 -17.94
C ILE A 102 8.18 9.17 -17.58
N LEU A 103 6.89 8.96 -17.37
CA LEU A 103 5.96 9.97 -16.86
C LEU A 103 6.02 10.02 -15.33
N TYR A 104 7.06 10.67 -14.79
CA TYR A 104 7.32 10.72 -13.33
C TYR A 104 6.15 11.25 -12.49
N ASN A 105 5.36 12.19 -13.02
CA ASN A 105 4.16 12.72 -12.37
C ASN A 105 3.07 11.67 -12.17
N ILE A 106 2.98 10.68 -13.06
CA ILE A 106 2.04 9.54 -12.96
C ILE A 106 2.68 8.42 -12.16
N LEU A 107 3.93 8.06 -12.47
CA LEU A 107 4.65 6.98 -11.78
C LEU A 107 4.75 7.22 -10.27
N SER A 108 5.05 8.46 -9.84
CA SER A 108 5.17 8.83 -8.43
C SER A 108 3.87 8.73 -7.63
N GLN A 109 2.73 8.49 -8.29
CA GLN A 109 1.47 8.26 -7.59
C GLN A 109 1.41 6.83 -7.06
N PHE A 110 1.87 5.87 -7.86
CA PHE A 110 1.82 4.43 -7.56
C PHE A 110 3.12 3.91 -6.98
N ASN A 111 4.23 4.62 -7.21
CA ASN A 111 5.52 4.27 -6.63
C ASN A 111 5.53 4.61 -5.14
N ARG A 112 5.46 3.59 -4.29
CA ARG A 112 5.32 3.76 -2.83
C ARG A 112 6.00 2.61 -2.08
N PRO A 113 6.41 2.83 -0.83
CA PRO A 113 6.85 1.73 0.03
C PRO A 113 5.66 0.87 0.46
N TYR A 114 5.89 -0.43 0.63
CA TYR A 114 4.90 -1.36 1.17
C TYR A 114 5.58 -2.60 1.76
N ALA A 115 4.89 -3.28 2.68
CA ALA A 115 5.35 -4.56 3.18
C ALA A 115 5.07 -5.63 2.11
N TYR A 116 6.14 -6.15 1.49
CA TYR A 116 6.09 -7.21 0.50
C TYR A 116 5.74 -8.55 1.16
N ALA A 117 6.32 -8.82 2.32
CA ALA A 117 6.02 -9.98 3.15
C ALA A 117 6.09 -9.60 4.64
N ILE A 118 5.27 -10.24 5.48
CA ILE A 118 5.22 -9.97 6.93
C ILE A 118 5.34 -11.30 7.69
N ALA A 119 6.36 -11.40 8.54
CA ALA A 119 6.59 -12.52 9.45
C ALA A 119 5.72 -12.40 10.71
N GLY A 120 4.40 -12.40 10.52
CA GLY A 120 3.44 -12.24 11.59
C GLY A 120 2.06 -11.78 11.12
N THR A 121 1.24 -11.34 12.07
CA THR A 121 -0.11 -10.83 11.77
C THR A 121 -0.09 -9.31 11.60
N PRO A 122 -0.43 -8.79 10.41
CA PRO A 122 -0.49 -7.34 10.16
C PRO A 122 -1.53 -6.64 11.05
N HIS A 123 -1.22 -5.40 11.48
CA HIS A 123 -2.14 -4.57 12.26
C HIS A 123 -2.28 -3.13 11.74
N LEU A 124 -1.20 -2.54 11.22
CA LEU A 124 -1.24 -1.25 10.52
C LEU A 124 -0.20 -1.22 9.40
N MET A 125 -0.58 -0.81 8.20
CA MET A 125 0.34 -0.37 7.16
C MET A 125 -0.11 1.02 6.72
N PHE A 126 0.81 1.97 6.69
CA PHE A 126 0.49 3.34 6.33
C PHE A 126 1.69 4.03 5.72
N TYR A 127 1.45 4.77 4.64
CA TYR A 127 2.44 5.64 4.00
C TYR A 127 1.91 7.07 3.93
N ASP A 128 2.52 7.98 4.68
CA ASP A 128 2.16 9.39 4.66
C ASP A 128 2.83 10.11 3.50
N ARG A 129 2.29 9.91 2.30
CA ARG A 129 2.82 10.51 1.07
C ARG A 129 2.88 12.04 1.10
N ASN A 130 1.91 12.69 1.73
CA ASN A 130 1.65 14.13 1.55
C ASN A 130 2.42 15.04 2.53
N HIS A 131 2.93 14.49 3.64
CA HIS A 131 3.64 15.32 4.63
C HIS A 131 5.03 14.78 4.91
N THR A 132 5.14 13.60 5.50
CA THR A 132 6.43 13.09 6.02
C THR A 132 7.14 12.13 5.08
N ARG A 133 6.42 11.53 4.12
CA ARG A 133 6.86 10.35 3.36
C ARG A 133 7.33 9.22 4.29
N CYS A 134 6.77 9.15 5.50
CA CYS A 134 7.06 8.08 6.45
C CYS A 134 6.22 6.86 6.12
N PHE A 135 6.86 5.70 6.02
CA PHE A 135 6.21 4.40 6.01
C PHE A 135 6.19 3.83 7.42
N THR A 136 5.01 3.39 7.87
CA THR A 136 4.81 2.74 9.16
C THR A 136 4.18 1.38 8.96
N LEU A 137 4.81 0.35 9.52
CA LEU A 137 4.26 -1.00 9.63
C LEU A 137 4.15 -1.38 11.11
N LYS A 138 2.99 -1.87 11.53
CA LYS A 138 2.76 -2.53 12.82
C LYS A 138 2.23 -3.94 12.60
N TYR A 139 2.82 -4.90 13.28
CA TYR A 139 2.43 -6.30 13.17
C TYR A 139 2.75 -7.05 14.46
N ILE A 140 2.03 -8.13 14.70
CA ILE A 140 2.25 -9.06 15.81
C ILE A 140 3.19 -10.15 15.32
N ILE A 141 4.32 -10.34 15.99
CA ILE A 141 5.33 -11.33 15.61
C ILE A 141 4.79 -12.76 15.70
N ASP A 142 5.13 -13.57 14.69
CA ASP A 142 4.98 -15.02 14.71
C ASP A 142 6.35 -15.68 14.54
N LEU A 143 6.93 -16.17 15.64
CA LEU A 143 8.24 -16.83 15.65
C LEU A 143 8.22 -18.23 15.00
N THR A 144 7.07 -18.73 14.56
CA THR A 144 7.02 -19.95 13.73
C THR A 144 7.40 -19.68 12.27
N ILE A 145 7.44 -18.40 11.86
CA ILE A 145 7.87 -17.95 10.54
C ILE A 145 9.38 -17.66 10.59
N ASN A 146 10.17 -18.48 9.89
CA ASN A 146 11.64 -18.38 9.90
C ASN A 146 12.20 -17.38 8.85
N CYS A 147 11.34 -16.80 8.01
CA CYS A 147 11.73 -15.80 7.03
C CYS A 147 11.56 -14.37 7.59
N PRO A 148 12.36 -13.38 7.16
CA PRO A 148 12.18 -12.01 7.58
C PRO A 148 10.88 -11.41 7.03
N SER A 149 10.40 -10.33 7.68
CA SER A 149 9.46 -9.44 6.99
C SER A 149 10.24 -8.65 5.94
N GLN A 150 9.67 -8.43 4.77
CA GLN A 150 10.31 -7.70 3.68
C GLN A 150 9.52 -6.44 3.36
N ILE A 151 10.21 -5.31 3.27
CA ILE A 151 9.62 -4.02 2.94
C ILE A 151 10.27 -3.50 1.67
N TYR A 152 9.46 -3.26 0.64
CA TYR A 152 9.91 -2.59 -0.57
C TYR A 152 10.03 -1.09 -0.33
N LEU A 153 11.18 -0.53 -0.71
CA LEU A 153 11.49 0.89 -0.67
C LEU A 153 11.85 1.37 -2.08
N PRO A 154 11.03 2.23 -2.69
CA PRO A 154 11.35 2.76 -4.01
C PRO A 154 12.47 3.80 -3.95
N GLU A 155 13.49 3.60 -4.79
CA GLU A 155 14.69 4.44 -4.84
C GLU A 155 14.40 5.92 -5.13
N ILE A 156 13.38 6.21 -5.94
CA ILE A 156 12.92 7.58 -6.24
C ILE A 156 12.53 8.35 -4.96
N ILE A 157 12.09 7.65 -3.91
CA ILE A 157 11.64 8.23 -2.65
C ILE A 157 12.70 8.07 -1.55
N TYR A 158 13.38 6.92 -1.52
CA TYR A 158 14.38 6.54 -0.53
C TYR A 158 15.71 6.22 -1.23
N PRO A 159 16.47 7.24 -1.67
CA PRO A 159 17.69 7.02 -2.44
C PRO A 159 18.77 6.30 -1.61
N ARG A 160 19.57 5.44 -2.23
CA ARG A 160 20.67 4.75 -1.54
C ARG A 160 22.00 5.52 -1.66
N PRO A 161 22.96 5.29 -0.74
CA PRO A 161 22.89 4.38 0.42
C PRO A 161 22.27 5.00 1.69
N ASN A 162 22.18 6.34 1.77
CA ASN A 162 21.86 7.05 3.02
C ASN A 162 20.59 7.91 2.95
N GLY A 163 19.69 7.67 2.00
CA GLY A 163 18.49 8.49 1.79
C GLY A 163 17.30 8.12 2.67
N TYR A 164 17.48 7.26 3.67
CA TYR A 164 16.44 6.92 4.63
C TYR A 164 16.99 6.54 6.00
N ASN A 165 16.14 6.71 7.02
CA ASN A 165 16.37 6.27 8.38
C ASN A 165 15.29 5.26 8.78
N ILE A 166 15.71 4.14 9.38
CA ILE A 166 14.83 3.13 9.94
C ILE A 166 14.81 3.27 11.46
N THR A 167 13.61 3.31 12.05
CA THR A 167 13.40 3.24 13.50
C THR A 167 12.58 2.00 13.80
N LEU A 168 13.15 1.14 14.65
CA LEU A 168 12.58 -0.16 15.02
C LEU A 168 12.27 -0.20 16.50
N THR A 169 11.18 -0.86 16.88
CA THR A 169 10.97 -1.27 18.28
C THR A 169 12.02 -2.30 18.70
N CYS A 170 12.38 -2.31 19.99
CA CYS A 170 13.34 -3.25 20.56
C CYS A 170 13.04 -4.72 20.17
N GLY A 171 14.10 -5.48 19.89
CA GLY A 171 14.02 -6.86 19.43
C GLY A 171 13.97 -7.02 17.91
N LEU A 172 13.89 -5.93 17.14
CA LEU A 172 14.01 -5.98 15.69
C LEU A 172 15.37 -5.48 15.22
N GLU A 173 15.84 -6.08 14.12
CA GLU A 173 17.00 -5.64 13.35
C GLU A 173 16.61 -5.54 11.88
N SER A 174 17.34 -4.74 11.10
CA SER A 174 17.10 -4.57 9.67
C SER A 174 18.39 -4.69 8.88
N SER A 175 18.31 -5.30 7.70
CA SER A 175 19.37 -5.28 6.69
C SER A 175 18.79 -5.03 5.30
N VAL A 176 19.59 -4.49 4.40
CA VAL A 176 19.25 -4.47 2.97
C VAL A 176 19.32 -5.91 2.46
N ASN A 177 18.34 -6.33 1.67
CA ASN A 177 18.32 -7.65 1.07
C ASN A 177 19.46 -7.79 0.06
N LEU A 178 20.09 -8.97 0.01
CA LEU A 178 21.27 -9.21 -0.81
C LEU A 178 20.95 -9.37 -2.31
N ASP A 179 19.73 -9.83 -2.63
CA ASP A 179 19.30 -10.11 -4.00
C ASP A 179 18.58 -8.91 -4.64
N ASP A 180 17.88 -8.11 -3.82
CA ASP A 180 17.23 -6.88 -4.26
C ASP A 180 17.48 -5.74 -3.27
N SER A 181 18.30 -4.78 -3.69
CA SER A 181 18.63 -3.62 -2.88
C SER A 181 17.41 -2.73 -2.50
N ASN A 182 16.28 -2.84 -3.20
CA ASN A 182 15.01 -2.17 -2.87
C ASN A 182 14.22 -2.87 -1.76
N LEU A 183 14.61 -4.07 -1.34
CA LEU A 183 13.99 -4.76 -0.23
C LEU A 183 14.82 -4.57 1.04
N ILE A 184 14.11 -4.25 2.13
CA ILE A 184 14.66 -4.26 3.48
C ILE A 184 14.09 -5.47 4.21
N ASP A 185 14.98 -6.33 4.67
CA ASP A 185 14.65 -7.46 5.52
C ASP A 185 14.62 -7.01 6.98
N ILE A 186 13.54 -7.34 7.68
CA ILE A 186 13.34 -7.08 9.11
C ILE A 186 13.33 -8.42 9.85
N TYR A 187 14.30 -8.59 10.74
CA TYR A 187 14.50 -9.80 11.53
C TYR A 187 14.08 -9.61 12.98
N THR A 188 13.59 -10.68 13.59
CA THR A 188 13.46 -10.77 15.05
C THR A 188 14.77 -11.23 15.66
N THR A 189 15.20 -10.58 16.73
CA THR A 189 16.33 -11.02 17.55
C THR A 189 15.87 -11.94 18.67
N ASN A 190 16.82 -12.56 19.38
CA ASN A 190 16.57 -13.39 20.57
C ASN A 190 15.84 -12.66 21.70
N LEU A 191 15.73 -11.34 21.65
CA LEU A 191 15.00 -10.51 22.62
C LEU A 191 13.52 -10.34 22.26
N THR A 192 13.07 -10.89 21.13
CA THR A 192 11.69 -10.73 20.68
C THR A 192 10.80 -11.85 21.21
N PRO A 193 9.89 -11.56 22.14
CA PRO A 193 8.83 -12.49 22.49
C PRO A 193 7.82 -12.68 21.34
N ASN A 194 7.38 -13.92 21.16
CA ASN A 194 6.30 -14.28 20.23
C ASN A 194 4.98 -13.59 20.61
N GLY A 195 4.18 -13.21 19.62
CA GLY A 195 2.85 -12.62 19.86
C GLY A 195 2.87 -11.16 20.33
N TYR A 196 4.03 -10.50 20.37
CA TYR A 196 4.12 -9.08 20.71
C TYR A 196 4.05 -8.20 19.46
N MET A 197 3.40 -7.05 19.61
CA MET A 197 3.37 -6.03 18.58
C MET A 197 4.76 -5.40 18.39
N ARG A 198 5.15 -5.21 17.14
CA ARG A 198 6.35 -4.49 16.73
C ARG A 198 6.02 -3.41 15.72
N ILE A 199 6.88 -2.40 15.67
CA ILE A 199 6.71 -1.22 14.83
C ILE A 199 7.99 -0.99 14.03
N VAL A 200 7.83 -0.81 12.74
CA VAL A 200 8.86 -0.37 11.80
C VAL A 200 8.43 0.99 11.26
N ASN A 201 9.29 1.99 11.40
CA ASN A 201 9.11 3.29 10.78
C ASN A 201 10.30 3.57 9.85
N ILE A 202 10.01 3.98 8.62
CA ILE A 202 11.02 4.32 7.62
C ILE A 202 10.69 5.69 7.07
N ARG A 203 11.62 6.63 7.20
CA ARG A 203 11.47 8.00 6.71
C ARG A 203 12.64 8.37 5.81
N PRO A 204 12.44 9.18 4.76
CA PRO A 204 13.56 9.70 4.00
C PRO A 204 14.43 10.62 4.89
N CYS A 205 15.71 10.74 4.54
CA CYS A 205 16.64 11.69 5.15
C CYS A 205 16.41 13.13 4.66
#